data_AF-A0A963F858-F1
#
_entry.id   AF-A0A963F858-F1
#
_cell.length_a   1.000
_cell.length_b   1.000
_cell.length_c   1.000
_cell.angle_alpha   90.00
_cell.angle_beta   90.00
_cell.angle_gamma   90.00
#
_symmetry.space_group_name_H-M   'P 1'
#
loop_
_entity.id
_entity.type
_entity.pdbx_description
1 polymer ?
#
loop_
_entity_poly.entity_id
_entity_poly.type
_entity_poly.pdbx_seq_one_letter_code
_entity_poly.pdbx_strand_id
1 'polypeptide(L)'
;KTSAIAHWQLLRERTDSDPKIRVYNPSFEEHGWQSRHTIIEIVTDDMSFLVDSTSMGLNRAGITIHLTIHPVAGVVRDKLGRLLAVHDISTGLGKPESMICFQIEKQLSPDYMQKLERMVRSVLLDVTLANRDWQVMRQRVQSIAEGMAESTLPVAKEDLSEARAFLDWAVEDHFTFLAYCEFDLLTK
;
A
#
# COMPACT_ATOMS: atom_id res chain seq x y z
N LYS A 1 -10.83 -22.46 9.55
CA LYS A 1 -9.62 -22.76 10.36
C LYS A 1 -8.37 -22.99 9.50
N THR A 2 -8.46 -23.59 8.30
CA THR A 2 -7.28 -23.96 7.51
C THR A 2 -6.65 -22.83 6.68
N SER A 3 -7.43 -21.85 6.20
CA SER A 3 -6.87 -20.66 5.51
C SER A 3 -5.91 -19.87 6.40
N ALA A 4 -6.16 -19.79 7.71
CA ALA A 4 -5.25 -19.13 8.65
C ALA A 4 -3.87 -19.83 8.76
N ILE A 5 -3.81 -21.15 8.57
CA ILE A 5 -2.56 -21.92 8.60
C ILE A 5 -1.73 -21.65 7.34
N ALA A 6 -2.37 -21.58 6.17
CA ALA A 6 -1.68 -21.27 4.91
C ALA A 6 -1.06 -19.85 4.94
N HIS A 7 -1.83 -18.87 5.42
CA HIS A 7 -1.35 -17.49 5.59
C HIS A 7 -0.26 -17.40 6.67
N TRP A 8 -0.37 -18.19 7.75
CA TRP A 8 0.69 -18.30 8.76
C TRP A 8 2.02 -18.78 8.15
N GLN A 9 1.99 -19.73 7.21
CA GLN A 9 3.20 -20.16 6.51
C GLN A 9 3.82 -19.03 5.67
N LEU A 10 3.01 -18.14 5.10
CA LEU A 10 3.51 -16.94 4.38
C LEU A 10 4.20 -15.96 5.33
N LEU A 11 3.70 -15.83 6.56
CA LEU A 11 4.23 -14.92 7.56
C LEU A 11 5.63 -15.32 8.07
N ARG A 12 6.01 -16.60 7.99
CA ARG A 12 7.23 -17.13 8.64
C ARG A 12 8.53 -16.48 8.20
N GLU A 13 8.65 -16.11 6.92
CA GLU A 13 9.89 -15.62 6.34
C GLU A 13 9.62 -14.44 5.40
N ARG A 14 10.07 -13.25 5.83
CA ARG A 14 9.98 -12.02 5.07
C ARG A 14 11.10 -11.07 5.49
N THR A 15 11.88 -10.61 4.52
CA THR A 15 12.83 -9.52 4.72
C THR A 15 12.08 -8.19 4.71
N ASP A 16 12.60 -7.20 5.45
CA ASP A 16 12.00 -5.86 5.47
C ASP A 16 11.82 -5.30 4.05
N SER A 17 10.70 -4.57 3.86
CA SER A 17 10.35 -3.87 2.63
C SER A 17 10.06 -4.71 1.37
N ASP A 18 10.12 -6.05 1.42
CA ASP A 18 9.58 -6.91 0.35
C ASP A 18 8.22 -7.50 0.76
N PRO A 19 7.11 -7.14 0.09
CA PRO A 19 5.82 -7.79 0.34
C PRO A 19 5.85 -9.23 -0.17
N LYS A 20 5.38 -10.16 0.67
CA LYS A 20 5.12 -11.53 0.27
C LYS A 20 3.70 -11.63 -0.28
N ILE A 21 3.56 -12.15 -1.49
CA ILE A 21 2.29 -12.28 -2.20
C ILE A 21 2.18 -13.71 -2.70
N ARG A 22 1.00 -14.31 -2.60
CA ARG A 22 0.65 -15.58 -3.26
C ARG A 22 -0.71 -15.45 -3.92
N VAL A 23 -0.84 -16.01 -5.11
CA VAL A 23 -2.14 -16.17 -5.80
C VAL A 23 -2.32 -17.64 -6.14
N TYR A 24 -3.32 -18.30 -5.56
CA TYR A 24 -3.48 -19.75 -5.73
C TYR A 24 -4.92 -20.23 -5.59
N ASN A 25 -5.19 -21.41 -6.13
CA ASN A 25 -6.43 -22.14 -5.90
C ASN A 25 -6.19 -23.19 -4.79
N PRO A 26 -6.79 -23.06 -3.60
CA PRO A 26 -6.56 -23.99 -2.52
C PRO A 26 -7.07 -25.39 -2.89
N SER A 27 -6.20 -26.37 -2.66
CA SER A 27 -6.38 -27.80 -2.86
C SER A 27 -6.15 -28.54 -1.55
N PHE A 28 -6.90 -29.63 -1.30
CA PHE A 28 -6.72 -30.41 -0.06
C PHE A 28 -5.31 -31.01 0.06
N GLU A 29 -4.73 -31.45 -1.04
CA GLU A 29 -3.43 -32.13 -1.08
C GLU A 29 -2.27 -31.20 -0.71
N GLU A 30 -2.26 -29.98 -1.26
CA GLU A 30 -1.14 -29.05 -1.05
C GLU A 30 -1.39 -28.11 0.15
N HIS A 31 -2.64 -27.74 0.41
CA HIS A 31 -2.97 -26.66 1.34
C HIS A 31 -3.74 -27.15 2.58
N GLY A 32 -4.28 -28.38 2.54
CA GLY A 32 -5.14 -28.92 3.60
C GLY A 32 -6.58 -28.37 3.57
N TRP A 33 -6.95 -27.59 2.56
CA TRP A 33 -8.30 -27.05 2.38
C TRP A 33 -8.63 -26.76 0.93
N GLN A 34 -9.93 -26.61 0.65
CA GLN A 34 -10.42 -26.25 -0.68
C GLN A 34 -11.34 -25.04 -0.62
N SER A 35 -11.40 -24.31 -1.74
CA SER A 35 -12.34 -23.21 -1.95
C SER A 35 -12.84 -23.21 -3.39
N ARG A 36 -14.02 -22.62 -3.59
CA ARG A 36 -14.52 -22.26 -4.92
C ARG A 36 -13.90 -20.96 -5.44
N HIS A 37 -13.07 -20.30 -4.64
CA HIS A 37 -12.43 -19.02 -4.92
C HIS A 37 -10.93 -19.18 -5.15
N THR A 38 -10.35 -18.26 -5.94
CA THR A 38 -8.91 -18.04 -5.94
C THR A 38 -8.56 -17.14 -4.76
N ILE A 39 -7.43 -17.42 -4.13
CA ILE A 39 -6.97 -16.74 -2.91
C ILE A 39 -5.77 -15.89 -3.25
N ILE A 40 -5.81 -14.63 -2.82
CA ILE A 40 -4.66 -13.72 -2.84
C ILE A 40 -4.27 -13.45 -1.39
N GLU A 41 -3.11 -13.94 -0.97
CA GLU A 41 -2.53 -13.67 0.35
C GLU A 41 -1.39 -12.67 0.23
N ILE A 42 -1.37 -11.68 1.12
CA ILE A 42 -0.36 -10.63 1.19
C ILE A 42 0.13 -10.54 2.63
N VAL A 43 1.45 -10.41 2.80
CA VAL A 43 2.10 -10.02 4.06
C VAL A 43 3.06 -8.88 3.75
N THR A 44 2.85 -7.73 4.38
CA THR A 44 3.61 -6.50 4.13
C THR A 44 3.69 -5.65 5.40
N ASP A 45 4.60 -4.67 5.42
CA ASP A 45 4.57 -3.60 6.42
C ASP A 45 3.19 -2.92 6.41
N ASP A 46 2.67 -2.59 7.59
CA ASP A 46 1.40 -1.87 7.69
C ASP A 46 1.56 -0.41 7.23
N MET A 47 0.62 0.08 6.41
CA MET A 47 0.62 1.44 5.88
C MET A 47 -0.77 1.81 5.35
N SER A 48 -1.01 3.11 5.13
CA SER A 48 -2.29 3.61 4.63
C SER A 48 -2.57 3.12 3.21
N PHE A 49 -3.85 2.92 2.89
CA PHE A 49 -4.36 2.61 1.54
C PHE A 49 -4.08 1.22 0.97
N LEU A 50 -3.51 0.28 1.74
CA LEU A 50 -3.20 -1.07 1.25
C LEU A 50 -4.43 -1.82 0.72
N VAL A 51 -5.49 -1.90 1.51
CA VAL A 51 -6.71 -2.65 1.14
C VAL A 51 -7.44 -1.97 0.00
N ASP A 52 -7.66 -0.66 0.09
CA ASP A 52 -8.43 0.09 -0.90
C ASP A 52 -7.73 0.08 -2.26
N SER A 53 -6.42 0.37 -2.30
CA SER A 53 -5.66 0.39 -3.56
C SER A 53 -5.60 -0.99 -4.20
N THR A 54 -5.38 -2.05 -3.41
CA THR A 54 -5.37 -3.43 -3.93
C THR A 54 -6.76 -3.81 -4.46
N SER A 55 -7.82 -3.45 -3.74
CA SER A 55 -9.20 -3.68 -4.16
C SER A 55 -9.52 -2.95 -5.46
N MET A 56 -9.09 -1.69 -5.60
CA MET A 56 -9.23 -0.91 -6.83
C MET A 56 -8.47 -1.56 -8.00
N GLY A 57 -7.25 -2.06 -7.77
CA GLY A 57 -6.47 -2.78 -8.78
C GLY A 57 -7.20 -4.03 -9.29
N LEU A 58 -7.73 -4.84 -8.37
CA LEU A 58 -8.53 -6.03 -8.70
C LEU A 58 -9.82 -5.68 -9.45
N ASN A 59 -10.55 -4.68 -8.98
CA ASN A 59 -11.77 -4.20 -9.63
C ASN A 59 -11.49 -3.66 -11.05
N ARG A 60 -10.38 -2.94 -11.24
CA ARG A 60 -9.94 -2.44 -12.57
C ARG A 60 -9.58 -3.58 -13.53
N ALA A 61 -9.11 -4.70 -13.01
CA ALA A 61 -8.89 -5.93 -13.77
C ALA A 61 -10.19 -6.73 -14.05
N GLY A 62 -11.36 -6.21 -13.62
CA GLY A 62 -12.66 -6.87 -13.80
C GLY A 62 -12.92 -8.02 -12.83
N ILE A 63 -12.13 -8.13 -11.75
CA ILE A 63 -12.23 -9.23 -10.79
C ILE A 63 -13.18 -8.87 -9.68
N THR A 64 -14.14 -9.77 -9.44
CA THR A 64 -15.04 -9.66 -8.29
C THR A 64 -14.36 -10.17 -7.01
N ILE A 65 -14.32 -9.32 -5.98
CA ILE A 65 -13.87 -9.68 -4.63
C ILE A 65 -15.09 -10.18 -3.83
N HIS A 66 -15.01 -11.40 -3.31
CA HIS A 66 -16.06 -12.01 -2.49
C HIS A 66 -15.83 -11.82 -0.98
N LEU A 67 -14.57 -11.73 -0.56
CA LEU A 67 -14.20 -11.54 0.83
C LEU A 67 -12.84 -10.85 0.94
N THR A 68 -12.73 -9.93 1.89
CA THR A 68 -11.48 -9.30 2.31
C THR A 68 -11.28 -9.55 3.80
N ILE A 69 -10.11 -10.04 4.18
CA ILE A 69 -9.68 -10.20 5.57
C ILE A 69 -8.36 -9.42 5.73
N HIS A 70 -8.27 -8.57 6.75
CA HIS A 70 -7.10 -7.70 6.98
C HIS A 70 -6.81 -7.48 8.47
N PRO A 71 -6.32 -8.50 9.19
CA PRO A 71 -5.70 -8.27 10.49
C PRO A 71 -4.36 -7.55 10.35
N VAL A 72 -4.09 -6.68 11.32
CA VAL A 72 -2.79 -6.07 11.56
C VAL A 72 -2.25 -6.60 12.88
N ALA A 73 -0.97 -6.94 12.92
CA ALA A 73 -0.32 -7.45 14.14
C ALA A 73 1.07 -6.84 14.31
N GLY A 74 1.54 -6.79 15.57
CA GLY A 74 2.91 -6.44 15.88
C GLY A 74 3.83 -7.65 15.70
N VAL A 75 4.78 -7.57 14.77
CA VAL A 75 5.63 -8.69 14.38
C VAL A 75 7.09 -8.43 14.76
N VAL A 76 7.73 -9.42 15.36
CA VAL A 76 9.17 -9.40 15.67
C VAL A 76 9.86 -10.43 14.78
N ARG A 77 10.89 -9.99 14.05
CA ARG A 77 11.70 -10.82 13.16
C ARG A 77 13.18 -10.75 13.55
N ASP A 78 13.93 -11.78 13.21
CA ASP A 78 15.40 -11.71 13.27
C ASP A 78 15.99 -11.00 12.05
N LYS A 79 17.32 -10.82 12.04
CA LYS A 79 18.05 -10.17 10.94
C LYS A 79 17.96 -10.90 9.60
N LEU A 80 17.51 -12.16 9.59
CA LEU A 80 17.31 -12.96 8.39
C LEU A 80 15.82 -12.95 7.94
N GLY A 81 14.97 -12.16 8.60
CA GLY A 81 13.54 -12.06 8.27
C GLY A 81 12.68 -13.19 8.82
N ARG A 82 13.24 -14.05 9.68
CA ARG A 82 12.51 -15.16 10.29
C ARG A 82 11.66 -14.67 11.45
N LEU A 83 10.40 -15.11 11.48
CA LEU A 83 9.43 -14.76 12.52
C LEU A 83 9.87 -15.27 13.89
N LEU A 84 10.00 -14.36 14.86
CA LEU A 84 10.31 -14.66 16.26
C LEU A 84 9.07 -14.58 17.15
N ALA A 85 8.22 -13.58 16.96
CA ALA A 85 7.00 -13.40 17.74
C ALA A 85 5.93 -12.63 16.97
N VAL A 86 4.66 -12.87 17.35
CA VAL A 86 3.49 -12.10 16.92
C VAL A 86 2.75 -11.63 18.15
N HIS A 87 2.46 -10.34 18.19
CA HIS A 87 1.76 -9.65 19.26
C HIS A 87 0.49 -9.01 18.71
N ASP A 88 -0.50 -8.83 19.59
CA ASP A 88 -1.65 -7.99 19.28
C ASP A 88 -1.15 -6.55 19.04
N ILE A 89 -1.68 -5.89 18.01
CA ILE A 89 -1.27 -4.53 17.63
C ILE A 89 -1.47 -3.53 18.77
N SER A 90 -2.46 -3.73 19.64
CA SER A 90 -2.74 -2.88 20.80
C SER A 90 -1.63 -2.89 21.86
N THR A 91 -0.73 -3.88 21.83
CA THR A 91 0.40 -3.95 22.78
C THR A 91 1.53 -2.99 22.44
N GLY A 92 1.59 -2.48 21.20
CA GLY A 92 2.71 -1.66 20.71
C GLY A 92 4.04 -2.42 20.59
N LEU A 93 4.05 -3.74 20.73
CA LEU A 93 5.24 -4.58 20.61
C LEU A 93 5.43 -5.08 19.17
N GLY A 94 6.66 -4.97 18.67
CA GLY A 94 7.00 -5.38 17.30
C GLY A 94 6.62 -4.35 16.24
N LYS A 95 7.02 -4.61 15.00
CA LYS A 95 6.72 -3.76 13.85
C LYS A 95 5.31 -4.10 13.33
N PRO A 96 4.43 -3.13 13.09
CA PRO A 96 3.13 -3.38 12.48
C PRO A 96 3.26 -4.03 11.10
N GLU A 97 2.65 -5.20 10.93
CA GLU A 97 2.51 -5.88 9.64
C GLU A 97 1.04 -6.14 9.33
N SER A 98 0.72 -5.94 8.07
CA SER A 98 -0.58 -6.18 7.45
C SER A 98 -0.62 -7.58 6.85
N MET A 99 -1.57 -8.42 7.28
CA MET A 99 -1.84 -9.73 6.68
C MET A 99 -3.17 -9.68 5.94
N ILE A 100 -3.13 -9.48 4.62
CA ILE A 100 -4.33 -9.31 3.80
C ILE A 100 -4.64 -10.60 3.05
N CYS A 101 -5.91 -10.99 3.04
CA CYS A 101 -6.41 -12.12 2.27
C CYS A 101 -7.64 -11.69 1.48
N PHE A 102 -7.58 -11.81 0.16
CA PHE A 102 -8.73 -11.66 -0.73
C PHE A 102 -9.19 -13.04 -1.23
N GLN A 103 -10.50 -13.27 -1.19
CA GLN A 103 -11.14 -14.34 -1.96
C GLN A 103 -11.79 -13.73 -3.17
N ILE A 104 -11.36 -14.16 -4.36
CA ILE A 104 -11.86 -13.65 -5.64
C ILE A 104 -12.53 -14.78 -6.43
N GLU A 105 -13.23 -14.41 -7.50
CA GLU A 105 -13.73 -15.39 -8.47
C GLU A 105 -12.61 -16.33 -8.96
N LYS A 106 -12.97 -17.60 -9.23
CA LYS A 106 -11.99 -18.64 -9.53
C LYS A 106 -11.29 -18.40 -10.85
N GLN A 107 -9.97 -18.31 -10.79
CA GLN A 107 -9.08 -18.17 -11.93
C GLN A 107 -8.50 -19.53 -12.29
N LEU A 108 -8.71 -19.97 -13.54
CA LEU A 108 -8.25 -21.28 -14.02
C LEU A 108 -6.89 -21.22 -14.73
N SER A 109 -6.50 -20.04 -15.24
CA SER A 109 -5.25 -19.86 -15.96
C SER A 109 -4.10 -19.54 -14.98
N PRO A 110 -3.05 -20.38 -14.91
CA PRO A 110 -1.85 -20.07 -14.12
C PRO A 110 -1.17 -18.78 -14.56
N ASP A 111 -1.10 -18.53 -15.87
CA ASP A 111 -0.52 -17.29 -16.42
C ASP A 111 -1.29 -16.06 -15.97
N TYR A 112 -2.62 -16.16 -15.89
CA TYR A 112 -3.44 -15.08 -15.37
C TYR A 112 -3.19 -14.84 -13.88
N MET A 113 -3.11 -15.90 -13.07
CA MET A 113 -2.78 -15.77 -11.64
C MET A 113 -1.40 -15.11 -11.42
N GLN A 114 -0.40 -15.44 -12.23
CA GLN A 114 0.91 -14.77 -12.20
C GLN A 114 0.84 -13.29 -12.64
N LYS A 115 -0.03 -12.96 -13.60
CA LYS A 115 -0.30 -11.55 -13.96
C LYS A 115 -0.95 -10.79 -12.81
N LEU A 116 -1.89 -11.42 -12.09
CA LEU A 116 -2.51 -10.83 -10.91
C LEU A 116 -1.51 -10.62 -9.78
N GLU A 117 -0.64 -11.58 -9.50
CA GLU A 117 0.40 -11.41 -8.49
C GLU A 117 1.31 -10.20 -8.81
N ARG A 118 1.75 -10.07 -10.07
CA ARG A 118 2.55 -8.93 -10.52
C ARG A 118 1.81 -7.60 -10.41
N MET A 119 0.53 -7.58 -10.77
CA MET A 119 -0.31 -6.39 -10.65
C MET A 119 -0.47 -5.98 -9.17
N VAL A 120 -0.78 -6.92 -8.27
CA VAL A 120 -0.85 -6.66 -6.82
C VAL A 120 0.48 -6.13 -6.31
N ARG A 121 1.60 -6.72 -6.72
CA ARG A 121 2.94 -6.24 -6.36
C ARG A 121 3.18 -4.79 -6.81
N SER A 122 2.76 -4.44 -8.02
CA SER A 122 2.87 -3.07 -8.54
C SER A 122 2.06 -2.09 -7.70
N VAL A 123 0.82 -2.45 -7.35
CA VAL A 123 -0.03 -1.61 -6.51
C VAL A 123 0.59 -1.40 -5.12
N LEU A 124 1.11 -2.46 -4.49
CA LEU A 124 1.78 -2.35 -3.19
C LEU A 124 3.04 -1.47 -3.26
N LEU A 125 3.77 -1.50 -4.37
CA LEU A 125 4.91 -0.62 -4.59
C LEU A 125 4.46 0.85 -4.66
N ASP A 126 3.41 1.16 -5.43
CA ASP A 126 2.87 2.51 -5.54
C ASP A 126 2.41 3.05 -4.17
N VAL A 127 1.70 2.22 -3.40
CA VAL A 127 1.27 2.55 -2.03
C VAL A 127 2.47 2.78 -1.11
N THR A 128 3.53 1.97 -1.23
CA THR A 128 4.76 2.11 -0.44
C THR A 128 5.46 3.43 -0.75
N LEU A 129 5.59 3.80 -2.02
CA LEU A 129 6.20 5.05 -2.45
C LEU A 129 5.40 6.26 -1.96
N ALA A 130 4.07 6.23 -2.12
CA ALA A 130 3.21 7.31 -1.63
C ALA A 130 3.29 7.49 -0.11
N ASN A 131 3.31 6.41 0.68
CA ASN A 131 3.43 6.49 2.14
C ASN A 131 4.83 6.95 2.59
N ARG A 132 5.90 6.46 1.95
CA ARG A 132 7.28 6.83 2.31
C ARG A 132 7.56 8.30 2.01
N ASP A 133 7.11 8.78 0.86
CA ASP A 133 7.50 10.09 0.33
C ASP A 133 6.51 11.20 0.75
N TRP A 134 5.41 10.85 1.43
CA TRP A 134 4.39 11.79 1.94
C TRP A 134 4.98 12.98 2.70
N GLN A 135 5.86 12.73 3.67
CA GLN A 135 6.45 13.81 4.49
C GLN A 135 7.33 14.73 3.65
N VAL A 136 8.09 14.17 2.71
CA VAL A 136 8.94 14.93 1.80
C VAL A 136 8.10 15.79 0.85
N MET A 137 6.98 15.24 0.34
CA MET A 137 6.03 15.99 -0.49
C MET A 137 5.39 17.14 0.28
N ARG A 138 4.98 16.94 1.55
CA ARG A 138 4.47 18.03 2.41
C ARG A 138 5.50 19.12 2.63
N GLN A 139 6.74 18.74 2.94
CA GLN A 139 7.83 19.70 3.12
C GLN A 139 8.09 20.51 1.84
N ARG A 140 7.98 19.87 0.67
CA ARG A 140 8.14 20.58 -0.61
C ARG A 140 7.02 21.60 -0.83
N VAL A 141 5.76 21.25 -0.54
CA VAL A 141 4.64 22.19 -0.62
C VAL A 141 4.82 23.37 0.34
N GLN A 142 5.24 23.10 1.59
CA GLN A 142 5.51 24.15 2.57
C GLN A 142 6.62 25.10 2.08
N SER A 143 7.72 24.54 1.57
CA SER A 143 8.83 25.32 1.01
C SER A 143 8.41 26.20 -0.18
N ILE A 144 7.48 25.70 -1.01
CA ILE A 144 6.91 26.49 -2.12
C ILE A 144 6.06 27.64 -1.57
N ALA A 145 5.18 27.37 -0.60
CA ALA A 145 4.32 28.37 0.03
C ALA A 145 5.13 29.48 0.72
N GLU A 146 6.26 29.12 1.35
CA GLU A 146 7.21 30.07 1.94
C GLU A 146 7.93 30.90 0.86
N GLY A 147 8.43 30.26 -0.20
CA GLY A 147 9.12 30.94 -1.30
C GLY A 147 8.25 31.93 -2.07
N MET A 148 6.92 31.72 -2.11
CA MET A 148 5.98 32.67 -2.72
C MET A 148 6.00 34.03 -2.04
N ALA A 149 6.24 34.09 -0.72
CA ALA A 149 6.28 35.34 0.03
C ALA A 149 7.47 36.25 -0.36
N GLU A 150 8.54 35.64 -0.86
CA GLU A 150 9.78 36.32 -1.26
C GLU A 150 9.83 36.61 -2.78
N SER A 151 8.87 36.08 -3.54
CA SER A 151 8.88 36.12 -5.00
C SER A 151 8.30 37.42 -5.59
N THR A 152 8.93 37.92 -6.66
CA THR A 152 8.43 39.04 -7.48
C THR A 152 7.69 38.53 -8.71
N LEU A 153 6.71 37.66 -8.50
CA LEU A 153 5.89 37.12 -9.59
C LEU A 153 5.00 38.21 -10.21
N PRO A 154 4.77 38.19 -11.54
CA PRO A 154 3.95 39.17 -12.25
C PRO A 154 2.44 38.91 -12.05
N VAL A 155 2.00 38.80 -10.80
CA VAL A 155 0.62 38.52 -10.40
C VAL A 155 0.19 39.47 -9.28
N ALA A 156 -1.12 39.60 -9.05
CA ALA A 156 -1.62 40.44 -7.97
C ALA A 156 -1.23 39.86 -6.59
N LYS A 157 -1.09 40.73 -5.58
CA LYS A 157 -0.71 40.30 -4.23
C LYS A 157 -1.81 39.46 -3.57
N GLU A 158 -3.05 39.77 -3.89
CA GLU A 158 -4.24 39.07 -3.44
C GLU A 158 -4.21 37.62 -3.92
N ASP A 159 -3.94 37.40 -5.22
CA ASP A 159 -3.83 36.06 -5.82
C ASP A 159 -2.68 35.25 -5.18
N LEU A 160 -1.54 35.89 -4.87
CA LEU A 160 -0.43 35.23 -4.15
C LEU A 160 -0.84 34.82 -2.74
N SER A 161 -1.58 35.67 -2.04
CA SER A 161 -2.05 35.38 -0.68
C SER A 161 -3.06 34.23 -0.65
N GLU A 162 -3.96 34.18 -1.63
CA GLU A 162 -4.93 33.09 -1.78
C GLU A 162 -4.24 31.77 -2.15
N ALA A 163 -3.31 31.79 -3.12
CA ALA A 163 -2.54 30.60 -3.51
C ALA A 163 -1.75 30.03 -2.34
N ARG A 164 -1.11 30.90 -1.53
CA ARG A 164 -0.43 30.47 -0.30
C ARG A 164 -1.39 29.85 0.70
N ALA A 165 -2.50 30.52 0.98
CA ALA A 165 -3.52 30.02 1.92
C ALA A 165 -4.05 28.66 1.47
N PHE A 166 -4.21 28.44 0.16
CA PHE A 166 -4.58 27.15 -0.40
C PHE A 166 -3.51 26.08 -0.17
N LEU A 167 -2.22 26.40 -0.36
CA LEU A 167 -1.14 25.43 -0.13
C LEU A 167 -1.00 25.06 1.36
N ASP A 168 -1.08 26.05 2.25
CA ASP A 168 -1.09 25.83 3.71
C ASP A 168 -2.30 24.96 4.11
N TRP A 169 -3.48 25.28 3.59
CA TRP A 169 -4.67 24.44 3.77
C TRP A 169 -4.46 23.03 3.22
N ALA A 170 -3.91 22.88 2.01
CA ALA A 170 -3.73 21.56 1.39
C ALA A 170 -2.81 20.64 2.20
N VAL A 171 -1.79 21.19 2.87
CA VAL A 171 -0.88 20.39 3.72
C VAL A 171 -1.45 20.07 5.09
N GLU A 172 -2.50 20.74 5.56
CA GLU A 172 -3.18 20.47 6.84
C GLU A 172 -4.13 19.27 6.75
N ASP A 173 -3.64 18.14 6.21
CA ASP A 173 -4.36 16.87 6.04
C ASP A 173 -5.65 16.95 5.21
N HIS A 174 -5.81 18.04 4.44
CA HIS A 174 -6.93 18.23 3.51
C HIS A 174 -6.71 17.53 2.15
N PHE A 175 -5.48 17.15 1.83
CA PHE A 175 -5.13 16.32 0.68
C PHE A 175 -4.25 15.13 1.05
N THR A 176 -4.38 14.04 0.29
CA THR A 176 -3.38 12.97 0.24
C THR A 176 -2.44 13.21 -0.94
N PHE A 177 -1.16 13.46 -0.67
CA PHE A 177 -0.14 13.62 -1.70
C PHE A 177 0.31 12.23 -2.18
N LEU A 178 0.08 11.93 -3.46
CA LEU A 178 0.47 10.66 -4.07
C LEU A 178 1.79 10.76 -4.85
N ALA A 179 2.06 11.92 -5.44
CA ALA A 179 3.27 12.19 -6.20
C ALA A 179 3.52 13.71 -6.30
N TYR A 180 4.77 14.08 -6.59
CA TYR A 180 5.20 15.45 -6.90
C TYR A 180 5.94 15.45 -8.25
N CYS A 181 5.68 16.47 -9.07
CA CYS A 181 6.36 16.69 -10.33
C CYS A 181 6.70 18.18 -10.48
N GLU A 182 7.91 18.47 -10.95
CA GLU A 182 8.42 19.82 -11.17
C GLU A 182 8.75 19.99 -12.66
N PHE A 183 8.44 21.15 -13.21
CA PHE A 183 8.64 21.45 -14.63
C PHE A 183 9.49 22.71 -14.78
N ASP A 184 10.56 22.61 -15.55
CA ASP A 184 11.29 23.77 -16.05
C ASP A 184 10.54 24.36 -17.24
N LEU A 185 10.03 25.58 -17.09
CA LEU A 185 9.42 26.31 -18.19
C LEU A 185 10.52 26.88 -19.09
N LEU A 186 10.77 26.19 -20.21
CA LEU A 186 11.60 26.72 -21.28
C LEU A 186 10.85 27.87 -21.97
N THR A 187 11.39 29.09 -21.87
CA THR A 187 10.89 30.24 -22.62
C THR A 187 11.00 29.98 -24.12
N LYS A 188 9.90 30.19 -24.85
CA LYS A 188 9.90 30.27 -26.32
C LYS A 188 10.43 31.61 -26.79
#